data_AF-A0A9E2MH37-F1
#
_entry.id   AF-A0A9E2MH37-F1
#
_cell.length_a   1.000
_cell.length_b   1.000
_cell.length_c   1.000
_cell.angle_alpha   90.00
_cell.angle_beta   90.00
_cell.angle_gamma   90.00
#
_symmetry.space_group_name_H-M   'P 1'
#
loop_
_entity.id
_entity.type
_entity.pdbx_description
1 polymer ?
#
loop_
_entity_poly.entity_id
_entity_poly.type
_entity_poly.pdbx_seq_one_letter_code
_entity_poly.pdbx_strand_id
1 'polypeptide(L)'
;MLKHKAPFLAMLLISSAMVTGCSSHKAVPASQTETTRSIEKEKPVTSISVPAAAKEVTAKNTKLASNIADAQAKMAQLDAKIEQTPPGAEKAKLVKEEIVLEKHIEALRGKQIDNAKVYKEVGQENTKKLAKLREESAGNPRASEDKNGSAPDGNQTAG
;
A
#
# COMPACT_ATOMS: atom_id res chain seq x y z
N MET A 1 -2.10 2.14 -52.06
CA MET A 1 -1.90 1.07 -51.04
C MET A 1 -2.51 1.54 -49.72
N LEU A 2 -3.78 1.21 -49.48
CA LEU A 2 -4.50 1.56 -48.25
C LEU A 2 -4.10 0.57 -47.14
N LYS A 3 -3.55 1.08 -46.03
CA LYS A 3 -3.37 0.31 -44.80
C LYS A 3 -4.43 0.75 -43.79
N HIS A 4 -5.55 0.04 -43.76
CA HIS A 4 -6.47 0.06 -42.64
C HIS A 4 -5.82 -0.63 -41.43
N LYS A 5 -5.74 0.06 -40.30
CA LYS A 5 -5.58 -0.57 -38.98
C LYS A 5 -6.77 -0.14 -38.14
N ALA A 6 -7.72 -1.06 -37.96
CA ALA A 6 -8.82 -0.92 -37.02
C ALA A 6 -8.35 -1.17 -35.58
N PRO A 7 -8.99 -0.55 -34.58
CA PRO A 7 -8.66 -0.73 -33.16
C PRO A 7 -9.31 -2.00 -32.58
N PHE A 8 -8.48 -2.85 -31.95
CA PHE A 8 -8.91 -3.82 -30.93
C PHE A 8 -8.93 -3.11 -29.57
N LEU A 9 -9.71 -3.43 -28.54
CA LEU A 9 -10.93 -4.20 -28.30
C LEU A 9 -11.10 -4.14 -26.75
N ALA A 10 -12.34 -4.08 -26.26
CA ALA A 10 -12.80 -4.53 -24.94
C ALA A 10 -12.40 -3.78 -23.64
N MET A 11 -13.27 -2.82 -23.30
CA MET A 11 -14.01 -2.70 -22.03
C MET A 11 -13.87 -3.85 -21.00
N LEU A 12 -13.49 -3.52 -19.76
CA LEU A 12 -13.80 -4.34 -18.57
C LEU A 12 -14.15 -3.44 -17.38
N LEU A 13 -15.44 -3.15 -17.21
CA LEU A 13 -16.01 -2.56 -16.00
C LEU A 13 -16.32 -3.69 -15.02
N ILE A 14 -15.58 -3.79 -13.92
CA ILE A 14 -15.95 -4.66 -12.80
C ILE A 14 -16.63 -3.79 -11.74
N SER A 15 -17.95 -3.73 -11.85
CA SER A 15 -18.85 -3.33 -10.78
C SER A 15 -19.10 -4.55 -9.89
N SER A 16 -18.73 -4.50 -8.62
CA SER A 16 -19.17 -5.48 -7.63
C SER A 16 -20.08 -4.80 -6.61
N ALA A 17 -21.33 -5.28 -6.64
CA ALA A 17 -22.43 -4.88 -5.80
C ALA A 17 -22.31 -5.41 -4.36
N MET A 18 -22.91 -4.62 -3.47
CA MET A 18 -23.58 -4.93 -2.20
C MET A 18 -23.39 -6.30 -1.55
N VAL A 19 -23.05 -6.28 -0.26
CA VAL A 19 -23.52 -7.26 0.73
C VAL A 19 -24.09 -6.50 1.94
N THR A 20 -25.33 -6.87 2.29
CA THR A 20 -26.17 -6.35 3.36
C THR A 20 -26.20 -7.34 4.53
N GLY A 21 -26.43 -6.85 5.76
CA GLY A 21 -26.95 -7.61 6.91
C GLY A 21 -25.87 -8.17 7.84
N CYS A 22 -25.99 -8.23 9.17
CA CYS A 22 -27.14 -8.26 10.10
C CYS A 22 -26.64 -7.80 11.49
N SER A 23 -27.38 -6.97 12.21
CA SER A 23 -28.27 -7.34 13.33
C SER A 23 -27.64 -7.22 14.73
N SER A 24 -28.22 -6.28 15.48
CA SER A 24 -28.52 -6.26 16.93
C SER A 24 -27.61 -6.98 17.93
N HIS A 25 -27.01 -6.21 18.84
CA HIS A 25 -27.30 -6.38 20.26
C HIS A 25 -27.07 -5.07 21.05
N LYS A 26 -28.03 -4.75 21.92
CA LYS A 26 -28.01 -3.63 22.87
C LYS A 26 -26.73 -3.63 23.73
N ALA A 27 -26.07 -2.48 23.84
CA ALA A 27 -25.09 -2.22 24.89
C ALA A 27 -25.78 -1.47 26.05
N VAL A 28 -25.76 -2.08 27.23
CA VAL A 28 -26.02 -1.41 28.52
C VAL A 28 -24.70 -0.75 28.97
N PRO A 29 -24.69 0.53 29.39
CA PRO A 29 -23.47 1.17 29.89
C PRO A 29 -23.42 1.09 31.43
N ALA A 30 -22.30 0.61 31.97
CA ALA A 30 -21.89 0.83 33.36
C ALA A 30 -20.37 0.66 33.42
N SER A 31 -19.64 1.77 33.50
CA SER A 31 -19.19 2.40 34.74
C SER A 31 -17.79 1.93 35.11
N GLN A 32 -16.86 2.83 34.78
CA GLN A 32 -15.56 3.11 35.40
C GLN A 32 -15.05 2.14 36.47
N THR A 33 -13.86 1.61 36.22
CA THR A 33 -12.79 1.62 37.23
C THR A 33 -11.53 2.16 36.56
N GLU A 34 -11.09 3.33 37.01
CA GLU A 34 -9.75 3.82 36.75
C GLU A 34 -8.75 2.87 37.40
N THR A 35 -7.74 2.44 36.65
CA THR A 35 -6.43 2.11 37.21
C THR A 35 -5.38 2.58 36.22
N THR A 36 -4.84 3.75 36.53
CA THR A 36 -3.68 4.35 35.90
C THR A 36 -2.49 3.41 36.08
N ARG A 37 -2.03 2.80 34.99
CA ARG A 37 -0.65 2.33 34.90
C ARG A 37 -0.02 3.04 33.71
N SER A 38 0.78 4.06 34.00
CA SER A 38 1.66 4.69 33.02
C SER A 38 2.53 3.61 32.38
N ILE A 39 2.27 3.32 31.11
CA ILE A 39 3.23 2.68 30.22
C ILE A 39 3.75 3.79 29.32
N GLU A 40 4.69 4.56 29.83
CA GLU A 40 5.62 5.29 28.99
C GLU A 40 6.60 4.25 28.42
N LYS A 41 6.35 3.84 27.17
CA LYS A 41 7.13 2.99 26.24
C LYS A 41 6.07 2.22 25.42
N GLU A 42 5.88 2.41 24.13
CA GLU A 42 6.73 2.90 23.06
C GLU A 42 5.82 3.74 22.15
N LYS A 43 6.38 4.71 21.41
CA LYS A 43 5.68 5.25 20.24
C LYS A 43 5.16 4.04 19.45
N PRO A 44 3.86 3.94 19.11
CA PRO A 44 3.45 2.94 18.16
C PRO A 44 4.32 3.17 16.94
N VAL A 45 5.17 2.19 16.60
CA VAL A 45 5.80 2.14 15.29
C VAL A 45 4.61 2.23 14.36
N THR A 46 4.46 3.39 13.72
CA THR A 46 3.35 3.67 12.82
C THR A 46 3.55 2.73 11.65
N SER A 47 3.13 1.48 11.81
CA SER A 47 3.07 0.51 10.73
C SER A 47 2.03 1.07 9.79
N ILE A 48 2.51 1.84 8.82
CA ILE A 48 1.67 2.37 7.76
C ILE A 48 0.96 1.13 7.20
N SER A 49 -0.36 1.07 7.37
CA SER A 49 -1.15 -0.03 6.86
C SER A 49 -0.92 -0.11 5.34
N VAL A 50 -0.91 -1.31 4.76
CA VAL A 50 -0.73 -1.49 3.30
C VAL A 50 -1.61 -0.50 2.48
N PRO A 51 -2.89 -0.25 2.85
CA PRO A 51 -3.70 0.76 2.16
C PRO A 51 -3.17 2.20 2.26
N ALA A 52 -2.60 2.60 3.41
CA ALA A 52 -2.03 3.92 3.58
C ALA A 52 -0.71 4.07 2.78
N ALA A 53 0.13 3.04 2.76
CA ALA A 53 1.35 3.01 1.96
C ALA A 53 1.04 3.02 0.46
N ALA A 54 0.00 2.31 0.02
CA ALA A 54 -0.47 2.32 -1.36
C ALA A 54 -0.89 3.73 -1.81
N LYS A 55 -1.68 4.43 -0.98
CA LYS A 55 -2.15 5.80 -1.27
C LYS A 55 -0.99 6.78 -1.36
N GLU A 56 -0.04 6.71 -0.44
CA GLU A 56 1.13 7.59 -0.43
C GLU A 56 2.03 7.35 -1.65
N VAL A 57 2.32 6.09 -1.98
CA VAL A 57 3.11 5.73 -3.17
C VAL A 57 2.41 6.17 -4.45
N THR A 58 1.09 6.00 -4.52
CA THR A 58 0.29 6.48 -5.66
C THR A 58 0.41 8.00 -5.81
N ALA A 59 0.21 8.76 -4.73
CA ALA A 59 0.32 10.23 -4.78
C ALA A 59 1.73 10.69 -5.19
N LYS A 60 2.78 10.07 -4.64
CA LYS A 60 4.17 10.36 -5.02
C LYS A 60 4.42 10.05 -6.49
N ASN A 61 3.95 8.90 -6.98
CA ASN A 61 4.13 8.50 -8.38
C ASN A 61 3.35 9.38 -9.35
N THR A 62 2.15 9.82 -9.00
CA THR A 62 1.38 10.80 -9.79
C THR A 62 2.14 12.13 -9.91
N LYS A 63 2.71 12.63 -8.80
CA LYS A 63 3.53 13.85 -8.83
C LYS A 63 4.79 13.67 -9.68
N LEU A 64 5.47 12.53 -9.57
CA LEU A 64 6.64 12.22 -10.39
C LEU A 64 6.28 12.11 -11.88
N ALA A 65 5.13 11.51 -12.22
CA ALA A 65 4.65 11.42 -13.59
C ALA A 65 4.40 12.80 -14.21
N SER A 66 3.77 13.71 -13.45
CA SER A 66 3.60 15.11 -13.87
C SER A 66 4.95 15.78 -14.14
N ASN A 67 5.89 15.66 -13.21
CA ASN A 67 7.21 16.28 -13.37
C ASN A 67 7.99 15.71 -14.57
N ILE A 68 7.85 14.41 -14.84
CA ILE A 68 8.46 13.76 -16.02
C ILE A 68 7.84 14.33 -17.30
N ALA A 69 6.50 14.44 -17.35
CA ALA A 69 5.81 15.00 -18.51
C ALA A 69 6.23 16.45 -18.77
N ASP A 70 6.33 17.28 -17.72
CA ASP A 70 6.78 18.67 -17.83
C ASP A 70 8.23 18.76 -18.34
N ALA A 71 9.12 17.89 -17.83
CA ALA A 71 10.50 17.83 -18.29
C ALA A 71 10.60 17.35 -19.75
N GLN A 72 9.81 16.36 -20.15
CA GLN A 72 9.75 15.88 -21.53
C GLN A 72 9.23 16.96 -22.49
N ALA A 73 8.25 17.76 -22.06
CA ALA A 73 7.75 18.87 -22.86
C ALA A 73 8.83 19.95 -23.08
N LYS A 74 9.62 20.28 -22.05
CA LYS A 74 10.77 21.19 -22.17
C LYS A 74 11.86 20.63 -23.08
N MET A 75 12.09 19.32 -23.02
CA MET A 75 13.07 18.64 -23.88
C MET A 75 12.67 18.77 -25.35
N ALA A 76 11.42 18.44 -25.69
CA ALA A 76 10.91 18.62 -27.05
C ALA A 76 11.01 20.07 -27.57
N GLN A 77 10.86 21.06 -26.68
CA GLN A 77 11.09 22.47 -27.04
C GLN A 77 12.57 22.81 -27.27
N LEU A 78 13.49 22.20 -26.50
CA LEU A 78 14.92 22.35 -26.70
C LEU A 78 15.36 21.68 -28.01
N ASP A 79 14.86 20.49 -28.32
CA ASP A 79 15.18 19.76 -29.55
C ASP A 79 14.82 20.61 -30.78
N ALA A 80 13.61 21.17 -30.80
CA ALA A 80 13.16 22.06 -31.86
C ALA A 80 14.05 23.31 -31.99
N LYS A 81 14.52 23.88 -30.87
CA LYS A 81 15.47 25.00 -30.89
C LYS A 81 16.85 24.59 -31.41
N ILE A 82 17.35 23.42 -31.03
CA ILE A 82 18.64 22.88 -31.46
C ILE A 82 18.65 22.65 -32.97
N GLU A 83 17.57 22.12 -33.54
CA GLU A 83 17.39 21.95 -34.98
C GLU A 83 17.44 23.26 -35.74
N GLN A 84 16.81 24.31 -35.21
CA GLN A 84 16.77 25.65 -35.81
C GLN A 84 18.05 26.46 -35.59
N THR A 85 18.90 26.06 -34.63
CA THR A 85 20.12 26.78 -34.30
C THR A 85 21.29 26.29 -35.15
N PRO A 86 22.03 27.21 -35.82
CA PRO A 86 23.22 26.84 -36.60
C PRO A 86 24.34 26.30 -35.70
N PRO A 87 25.27 25.50 -36.25
CA PRO A 87 26.42 25.02 -35.49
C PRO A 87 27.21 26.18 -34.86
N GLY A 88 27.50 26.07 -33.57
CA GLY A 88 28.23 27.10 -32.84
C GLY A 88 28.07 26.98 -31.33
N ALA A 89 28.58 27.99 -30.61
CA ALA A 89 28.55 28.02 -29.16
C ALA A 89 27.12 28.00 -28.58
N GLU A 90 26.15 28.62 -29.28
CA GLU A 90 24.75 28.62 -28.86
C GLU A 90 24.12 27.24 -28.95
N LYS A 91 24.27 26.54 -30.09
CA LYS A 91 23.82 25.16 -30.25
C LYS A 91 24.45 24.24 -29.21
N ALA A 92 25.76 24.41 -28.94
CA ALA A 92 26.44 23.64 -27.91
C ALA A 92 25.92 23.91 -26.49
N LYS A 93 25.42 25.11 -26.19
CA LYS A 93 24.75 25.40 -24.90
C LYS A 93 23.39 24.70 -24.81
N LEU A 94 22.59 24.74 -25.87
CA LEU A 94 21.29 24.08 -25.91
C LEU A 94 21.41 22.56 -25.75
N VAL A 95 22.38 21.93 -26.44
CA VAL A 95 22.65 20.48 -26.28
C VAL A 95 23.09 20.15 -24.85
N LYS A 96 23.86 21.02 -24.18
CA LYS A 96 24.21 20.80 -22.76
C LYS A 96 22.98 20.87 -21.86
N GLU A 97 22.05 21.78 -22.14
CA GLU A 97 20.79 21.91 -21.40
C GLU A 97 19.90 20.66 -21.60
N GLU A 98 19.81 20.16 -22.83
CA GLU A 98 19.12 18.91 -23.18
C GLU A 98 19.68 17.73 -22.36
N ILE A 99 21.01 17.53 -22.34
CA ILE A 99 21.66 16.46 -21.55
C ILE A 99 21.36 16.58 -20.05
N VAL A 100 21.31 17.81 -19.51
CA VAL A 100 20.96 18.03 -18.09
C VAL A 100 19.52 17.62 -17.84
N LEU A 101 18.62 17.92 -18.77
CA LEU A 101 17.21 17.60 -18.67
C LEU A 101 16.94 16.09 -18.82
N GLU A 102 17.66 15.40 -19.71
CA GLU A 102 17.64 13.94 -19.82
C GLU A 102 18.02 13.28 -18.49
N LYS A 103 19.15 13.70 -17.89
CA LYS A 103 19.58 13.22 -16.57
C LYS A 103 18.55 13.49 -15.49
N HIS A 104 17.86 14.63 -15.56
CA HIS A 104 16.78 14.96 -14.63
C HIS A 104 15.59 13.98 -14.78
N ILE A 105 15.19 13.65 -16.01
CA ILE A 105 14.14 12.67 -16.28
C ILE A 105 14.54 11.29 -15.77
N GLU A 106 15.78 10.85 -15.99
CA GLU A 106 16.29 9.59 -15.46
C GLU A 106 16.24 9.55 -13.93
N ALA A 107 16.64 10.62 -13.25
CA ALA A 107 16.56 10.72 -11.81
C ALA A 107 15.12 10.64 -11.28
N LEU A 108 14.15 11.25 -11.98
CA LEU A 108 12.73 11.16 -11.62
C LEU A 108 12.19 9.73 -11.82
N ARG A 109 12.59 9.04 -12.88
CA ARG A 109 12.24 7.63 -13.11
C ARG A 109 12.86 6.72 -12.05
N GLY A 110 14.10 6.97 -11.63
CA GLY A 110 14.74 6.28 -10.51
C GLY A 110 13.89 6.36 -9.24
N LYS A 111 13.37 7.56 -8.91
CA LYS A 111 12.46 7.73 -7.76
C LYS A 111 11.16 6.94 -7.88
N GLN A 112 10.62 6.74 -9.09
CA GLN A 112 9.43 5.89 -9.28
C GLN A 112 9.74 4.42 -8.99
N ILE A 113 10.93 3.95 -9.39
CA ILE A 113 11.40 2.60 -9.11
C ILE A 113 11.59 2.42 -7.59
N ASP A 114 12.22 3.39 -6.93
CA ASP A 114 12.42 3.36 -5.47
C ASP A 114 11.08 3.31 -4.72
N ASN A 115 10.11 4.12 -5.13
CA ASN A 115 8.76 4.09 -4.55
C ASN A 115 8.09 2.71 -4.72
N ALA A 116 8.24 2.08 -5.88
CA ALA A 116 7.70 0.74 -6.15
C ALA A 116 8.39 -0.34 -5.29
N LYS A 117 9.70 -0.20 -5.05
CA LYS A 117 10.47 -1.09 -4.18
C LYS A 117 9.97 -1.01 -2.73
N VAL A 118 9.82 0.22 -2.21
CA VAL A 118 9.30 0.45 -0.85
C VAL A 118 7.90 -0.16 -0.69
N TYR A 119 7.01 0.02 -1.67
CA TYR A 119 5.67 -0.58 -1.62
C TYR A 119 5.71 -2.11 -1.51
N LYS A 120 6.59 -2.75 -2.29
CA LYS A 120 6.77 -4.21 -2.26
C LYS A 120 7.30 -4.69 -0.91
N GLU A 121 8.28 -3.98 -0.34
CA GLU A 121 8.85 -4.29 0.98
C GLU A 121 7.81 -4.21 2.09
N VAL A 122 6.98 -3.15 2.10
CA VAL A 122 5.85 -3.01 3.05
C VAL A 122 4.85 -4.16 2.91
N GLY A 123 4.56 -4.58 1.67
CA GLY A 123 3.71 -5.76 1.43
C GLY A 123 4.30 -7.03 2.03
N GLN A 124 5.58 -7.32 1.76
CA GLN A 124 6.28 -8.50 2.27
C GLN A 124 6.39 -8.53 3.79
N GLU A 125 6.70 -7.40 4.42
CA GLU A 125 6.80 -7.30 5.87
C GLU A 125 5.47 -7.63 6.55
N ASN A 126 4.36 -7.14 5.98
CA ASN A 126 3.03 -7.43 6.50
C ASN A 126 2.62 -8.89 6.29
N THR A 127 3.00 -9.52 5.17
CA THR A 127 2.80 -10.97 4.98
C THR A 127 3.57 -11.80 6.01
N LYS A 128 4.83 -11.44 6.30
CA LYS A 128 5.64 -12.10 7.33
C LYS A 128 5.04 -11.96 8.73
N LYS A 129 4.57 -10.75 9.09
CA LYS A 129 3.87 -10.50 10.37
C LYS A 129 2.61 -11.36 10.49
N LEU A 130 1.81 -11.46 9.42
CA LEU A 130 0.59 -12.27 9.42
C LEU A 130 0.89 -13.77 9.54
N ALA A 131 1.95 -14.26 8.89
CA ALA A 131 2.39 -15.65 9.02
C ALA A 131 2.82 -15.97 10.45
N LYS A 132 3.65 -15.11 11.07
CA LYS A 132 4.08 -15.25 12.46
C LYS A 132 2.90 -15.27 13.44
N LEU A 133 1.93 -14.36 13.28
CA LEU A 133 0.70 -14.36 14.10
C LEU A 133 -0.13 -15.64 13.93
N ARG A 134 -0.15 -16.25 12.73
CA ARG A 134 -0.82 -17.53 12.50
C ARG A 134 -0.10 -18.69 13.16
N GLU A 135 1.22 -18.73 13.11
CA GLU A 135 2.03 -19.74 13.82
C GLU A 135 1.86 -19.63 15.34
N GLU A 136 1.89 -18.41 15.89
CA GLU A 136 1.67 -18.15 17.32
C GLU A 136 0.24 -18.53 17.77
N SER A 137 -0.77 -18.33 16.90
CA SER A 137 -2.16 -18.74 17.15
C SER A 137 -2.37 -20.26 17.04
N ALA A 138 -1.68 -20.92 16.09
CA ALA A 138 -1.74 -22.37 15.90
C ALA A 138 -0.94 -23.15 16.94
N GLY A 139 0.08 -22.53 17.55
CA GLY A 139 0.93 -23.12 18.59
C GLY A 139 0.34 -23.15 19.99
N ASN A 140 -0.92 -22.74 20.18
CA ASN A 140 -1.62 -22.88 21.46
C ASN A 140 -2.57 -24.10 21.41
N PRO A 141 -2.11 -25.33 21.73
CA PRO A 141 -3.02 -26.44 21.94
C PRO A 141 -3.81 -26.12 23.21
N ARG A 142 -5.03 -25.61 23.04
CA ARG A 142 -6.00 -25.62 24.13
C ARG A 142 -6.24 -27.09 24.44
N ALA A 143 -5.62 -27.54 25.53
CA ALA A 143 -5.62 -28.90 26.03
C ALA A 143 -6.98 -29.58 25.80
N SER A 144 -6.96 -30.60 24.96
CA SER A 144 -7.97 -31.63 24.91
C SER A 144 -8.00 -32.37 26.25
N GLU A 145 -9.20 -32.51 26.80
CA GLU A 145 -9.62 -33.59 27.69
C GLU A 145 -8.98 -33.66 29.09
N ASP A 146 -9.77 -33.29 30.09
CA ASP A 146 -9.95 -34.17 31.25
C ASP A 146 -11.45 -34.47 31.38
N LYS A 147 -11.83 -35.65 30.87
CA LYS A 147 -13.01 -36.37 31.34
C LYS A 147 -12.62 -37.15 32.58
N ASN A 148 -13.16 -36.79 33.74
CA ASN A 148 -13.38 -37.71 34.86
C ASN A 148 -14.43 -37.10 35.79
N GLY A 149 -15.64 -37.66 35.85
CA GLY A 149 -16.13 -38.37 37.05
C GLY A 149 -16.55 -37.39 38.16
N SER A 150 -17.79 -37.24 38.59
CA SER A 150 -18.83 -38.23 38.80
C SER A 150 -20.17 -37.49 38.98
N ALA A 151 -21.26 -38.09 38.51
CA ALA A 151 -22.59 -37.75 38.98
C ALA A 151 -22.76 -38.19 40.44
N PRO A 152 -23.34 -37.39 41.34
CA PRO A 152 -23.80 -37.90 42.62
C PRO A 152 -25.23 -38.42 42.47
N ASP A 153 -25.36 -39.75 42.32
CA ASP A 153 -26.54 -40.47 42.80
C ASP A 153 -26.35 -40.68 44.31
N GLY A 154 -27.32 -40.26 45.12
CA GLY A 154 -27.18 -40.31 46.57
C GLY A 154 -28.38 -39.80 47.35
N ASN A 155 -29.51 -40.49 47.17
CA ASN A 155 -30.65 -40.54 48.09
C ASN A 155 -30.21 -40.60 49.57
N GLN A 156 -30.77 -39.74 50.43
CA GLN A 156 -30.99 -40.10 51.84
C GLN A 156 -32.07 -39.23 52.50
N THR A 157 -33.11 -39.94 52.91
CA THR A 157 -34.21 -39.58 53.82
C THR A 157 -33.74 -39.25 55.23
N ALA A 158 -34.30 -38.18 55.81
CA ALA A 158 -34.52 -37.95 57.24
C ALA A 158 -35.72 -36.98 57.28
N GLY A 159 -36.87 -37.32 57.87
CA GLY A 159 -37.08 -37.69 59.27
C GLY A 159 -38.02 -36.64 59.83
#